data_AF-A0A7R9DM83-F1
#
_entry.id   AF-A0A7R9DM83-F1
#
_cell.length_a   1.000
_cell.length_b   1.000
_cell.length_c   1.000
_cell.angle_alpha   90.00
_cell.angle_beta   90.00
_cell.angle_gamma   90.00
#
_symmetry.space_group_name_H-M   'P 1'
#
loop_
_entity.id
_entity.type
_entity.pdbx_description
1 polymer ?
#
loop_
_entity_poly.entity_id
_entity_poly.type
_entity_poly.pdbx_seq_one_letter_code
_entity_poly.pdbx_strand_id
1 'polypeptide(L)'
;MQENEAQMKSLVDELKKTVSQVSKGGGVRAIDRHTSKGKLLARERIDLLLDAGSPFLELSQLAGHHLYEDESVPGGGLITGVGRVAG
;
A
#
# COMPACT_ATOMS: atom_id res chain seq x y z
N MET A 1 -31.07 -6.23 -9.97
CA MET A 1 -30.22 -5.03 -9.75
C MET A 1 -29.56 -5.06 -8.37
N GLN A 2 -30.32 -5.27 -7.29
CA GLN A 2 -29.79 -5.35 -5.92
C GLN A 2 -28.79 -6.50 -5.69
N GLU A 3 -28.98 -7.66 -6.32
CA GLU A 3 -28.05 -8.81 -6.17
C GLU A 3 -26.66 -8.53 -6.80
N ASN A 4 -26.63 -7.96 -8.01
CA ASN A 4 -25.36 -7.55 -8.66
C ASN A 4 -24.62 -6.49 -7.84
N GLU A 5 -25.34 -5.54 -7.26
CA GLU A 5 -24.78 -4.52 -6.39
C GLU A 5 -24.15 -5.14 -5.13
N ALA A 6 -24.86 -6.07 -4.48
CA ALA A 6 -24.38 -6.75 -3.29
C ALA A 6 -23.11 -7.58 -3.58
N GLN A 7 -23.08 -8.31 -4.69
CA GLN A 7 -21.89 -9.07 -5.12
C GLN A 7 -20.71 -8.14 -5.40
N MET A 8 -20.93 -7.05 -6.15
CA MET A 8 -19.88 -6.07 -6.44
C MET A 8 -19.33 -5.43 -5.16
N LYS A 9 -20.22 -5.07 -4.22
CA LYS A 9 -19.83 -4.51 -2.93
C LYS A 9 -18.91 -5.45 -2.15
N SER A 10 -19.24 -6.74 -2.12
CA SER A 10 -18.39 -7.75 -1.47
C SER A 10 -16.98 -7.78 -2.04
N LEU A 11 -16.84 -7.75 -3.38
CA LEU A 11 -15.53 -7.76 -4.03
C LEU A 11 -14.74 -6.47 -3.77
N VAL A 12 -15.41 -5.32 -3.76
CA VAL A 12 -14.77 -4.03 -3.45
C VAL A 12 -14.28 -4.00 -2.00
N ASP A 13 -15.05 -4.53 -1.06
CA ASP A 13 -14.67 -4.59 0.35
C ASP A 13 -13.49 -5.54 0.57
N GLU A 14 -13.46 -6.67 -0.14
CA GLU A 14 -12.30 -7.58 -0.15
C GLU A 14 -11.05 -6.88 -0.71
N LEU A 15 -11.16 -6.22 -1.86
CA LEU A 15 -10.06 -5.45 -2.45
C LEU A 15 -9.51 -4.42 -1.47
N LYS A 16 -10.38 -3.61 -0.83
CA LYS A 16 -9.99 -2.61 0.16
C LYS A 16 -9.28 -3.24 1.36
N LYS A 17 -9.78 -4.38 1.84
CA LYS A 17 -9.15 -5.13 2.93
C LYS A 17 -7.75 -5.58 2.55
N THR A 18 -7.58 -6.16 1.36
CA THR A 18 -6.28 -6.63 0.88
C THR A 18 -5.29 -5.48 0.70
N VAL A 19 -5.71 -4.38 0.06
CA VAL A 19 -4.88 -3.16 -0.09
C VAL A 19 -4.49 -2.60 1.28
N SER A 20 -5.41 -2.60 2.26
CA SER A 20 -5.11 -2.16 3.63
C SER A 20 -4.11 -3.06 4.36
N GLN A 21 -4.05 -4.36 4.05
CA GLN A 21 -2.99 -5.22 4.60
C GLN A 21 -1.65 -4.96 3.91
N VAL A 22 -1.63 -4.83 2.58
CA VAL A 22 -0.40 -4.55 1.82
C VAL A 22 0.20 -3.20 2.21
N SER A 23 -0.63 -2.20 2.49
CA SER A 23 -0.14 -0.87 2.90
C SER A 23 0.62 -0.87 4.23
N LYS A 24 0.44 -1.90 5.08
CA LYS A 24 1.22 -2.10 6.31
C LYS A 24 2.66 -2.53 6.07
N GLY A 25 3.04 -2.86 4.83
CA GLY A 25 4.42 -3.26 4.50
C GLY A 25 4.85 -4.56 5.18
N GLY A 26 6.15 -4.73 5.40
CA GLY A 26 6.78 -5.98 5.88
C GLY A 26 6.46 -6.42 7.31
N GLY A 27 5.41 -5.88 7.93
CA GLY A 27 4.96 -6.23 9.29
C GLY A 27 5.74 -5.53 10.41
N VAL A 28 5.21 -5.65 11.62
CA VAL A 28 5.65 -4.89 12.81
C VAL A 28 7.15 -5.05 13.08
N ARG A 29 7.68 -6.28 13.02
CA ARG A 29 9.12 -6.52 13.26
C ARG A 29 10.03 -5.82 12.25
N ALA A 30 9.64 -5.79 10.98
CA ALA A 30 10.44 -5.13 9.94
C ALA A 30 10.37 -3.61 10.08
N ILE A 31 9.19 -3.08 10.40
CA ILE A 31 8.95 -1.67 10.72
C ILE A 31 9.81 -1.25 11.90
N ASP A 32 9.71 -1.93 13.04
CA ASP A 32 10.45 -1.60 14.26
C ASP A 32 11.95 -1.61 14.04
N ARG A 33 12.47 -2.62 13.34
CA ARG A 33 13.91 -2.72 13.01
C ARG A 33 14.37 -1.60 12.08
N HIS A 34 13.49 -1.08 11.24
CA HIS A 34 13.81 0.02 10.31
C HIS A 34 13.75 1.37 11.04
N THR A 35 12.68 1.61 11.82
CA THR A 35 12.47 2.84 12.58
C THR A 35 13.43 2.97 13.76
N SER A 36 13.86 1.88 14.39
CA SER A 36 14.87 1.88 15.46
C SER A 36 16.22 2.45 15.02
N LYS A 37 16.46 2.56 13.70
CA LYS A 37 17.65 3.17 13.10
C LYS A 37 17.46 4.66 12.80
N GLY A 38 16.38 5.27 13.28
CA GLY A 38 16.02 6.66 12.99
C GLY A 38 15.59 6.90 11.54
N LYS A 39 15.16 5.85 10.82
CA LYS A 39 14.77 5.94 9.41
C LYS A 39 13.26 6.01 9.28
N LEU A 40 12.80 6.91 8.41
CA LEU A 40 11.42 6.94 7.94
C LEU A 40 11.11 5.73 7.06
N LEU A 41 9.88 5.23 7.14
CA LEU A 41 9.30 4.22 6.26
C LEU A 41 9.15 4.76 4.83
N ALA A 42 9.00 3.86 3.85
CA ALA A 42 8.87 4.24 2.45
C ALA A 42 7.66 5.15 2.20
N ARG A 43 6.48 4.81 2.75
CA ARG A 43 5.26 5.63 2.63
C ARG A 43 5.42 7.00 3.29
N GLU A 44 5.99 7.05 4.49
CA GLU A 44 6.26 8.31 5.19
C GLU A 44 7.18 9.24 4.38
N ARG A 45 8.17 8.69 3.68
CA ARG A 45 9.03 9.49 2.80
C ARG A 45 8.28 10.05 1.59
N ILE A 46 7.36 9.28 1.03
CA ILE A 46 6.51 9.74 -0.08
C ILE A 46 5.59 10.85 0.43
N ASP A 47 4.93 10.65 1.56
CA ASP A 47 4.02 11.65 2.16
C ASP A 47 4.74 12.96 2.49
N LEU A 48 5.99 12.92 2.95
CA LEU A 48 6.81 14.11 3.20
C LEU A 48 7.38 14.76 1.94
N LEU A 49 7.52 14.01 0.85
CA LEU A 49 8.04 14.52 -0.42
C LEU A 49 6.96 15.25 -1.20
N LEU A 50 5.72 14.79 -1.11
CA LEU A 50 4.58 15.33 -1.85
C LEU A 50 4.10 16.66 -1.26
N ASP A 51 3.55 17.50 -2.13
CA ASP A 51 2.93 18.75 -1.70
C ASP A 51 1.73 18.46 -0.79
N ALA A 52 1.58 19.21 0.31
CA ALA A 52 0.55 18.98 1.30
C ALA A 52 -0.87 19.02 0.67
N GLY A 53 -1.63 17.95 0.85
CA GLY A 53 -2.98 17.81 0.29
C GLY A 53 -3.02 17.43 -1.20
N SER A 54 -1.88 17.27 -1.86
CA SER A 54 -1.83 16.74 -3.23
C SER A 54 -2.14 15.24 -3.24
N PRO A 55 -2.86 14.74 -4.27
CA PRO A 55 -3.14 13.31 -4.38
C PRO A 55 -1.88 12.53 -4.78
N PHE A 56 -1.81 11.28 -4.33
CA PHE A 56 -0.86 10.28 -4.80
C PHE A 56 -1.60 9.13 -5.49
N LEU A 57 -1.32 8.93 -6.78
CA LEU A 57 -1.82 7.77 -7.52
C LEU A 57 -0.81 6.63 -7.43
N GLU A 58 -1.01 5.73 -6.48
CA GLU A 58 -0.17 4.53 -6.31
C GLU A 58 -0.44 3.50 -7.42
N LEU A 59 0.64 2.89 -7.93
CA LEU A 59 0.60 1.90 -8.99
C LEU A 59 0.91 0.50 -8.45
N SER A 60 0.19 -0.50 -8.96
CA SER A 60 0.45 -1.92 -8.67
C SER A 60 0.52 -2.27 -7.18
N GLN A 61 -0.41 -1.75 -6.37
CA GLN A 61 -0.51 -2.01 -4.93
C GLN A 61 -0.51 -3.50 -4.56
N LEU A 62 -1.03 -4.37 -5.44
CA LEU A 62 -1.10 -5.81 -5.22
C LEU A 62 0.07 -6.59 -5.86
N ALA A 63 1.15 -5.92 -6.26
CA ALA A 63 2.34 -6.61 -6.78
C ALA A 63 2.85 -7.64 -5.76
N GLY A 64 3.13 -8.86 -6.25
CA GLY A 64 3.57 -9.97 -5.41
C GLY A 64 2.47 -10.65 -4.58
N HIS A 65 1.22 -10.18 -4.64
CA HIS A 65 0.11 -10.82 -3.91
C HIS A 65 -0.15 -12.24 -4.45
N HIS A 66 -0.10 -13.23 -3.56
CA HIS A 66 -0.23 -14.67 -3.86
C HIS A 66 0.80 -15.20 -4.88
N LEU A 67 1.95 -14.52 -5.04
CA LEU A 67 2.99 -14.97 -5.96
C LEU A 67 3.95 -15.98 -5.33
N TYR A 68 4.21 -15.85 -4.02
CA TYR A 68 5.12 -16.73 -3.27
C TYR A 68 4.33 -17.45 -2.17
N GLU A 69 4.48 -18.77 -2.11
CA GLU A 69 3.68 -19.63 -1.22
C GLU A 69 3.99 -19.38 0.26
N ASP A 70 5.27 -19.19 0.60
CA ASP A 70 5.74 -19.11 1.98
C ASP A 70 6.10 -17.69 2.45
N GLU A 71 6.01 -16.70 1.56
CA GLU A 71 6.46 -15.34 1.86
C GLU A 71 5.49 -14.27 1.33
N SER A 72 5.06 -13.39 2.23
CA SER A 72 4.35 -12.18 1.83
C SER A 72 5.35 -11.12 1.42
N VAL A 73 5.23 -10.62 0.18
CA VAL A 73 6.03 -9.49 -0.34
C VAL A 73 5.09 -8.33 -0.70
N PRO A 74 4.70 -7.50 0.29
CA PRO A 74 3.77 -6.40 0.08
C PRO A 74 4.26 -5.41 -0.99
N GLY A 75 3.42 -5.12 -1.99
CA GLY A 75 3.74 -4.19 -3.08
C GLY A 75 4.95 -4.60 -3.93
N GLY A 76 5.35 -5.88 -3.90
CA GLY A 76 6.56 -6.33 -4.58
C GLY A 76 7.86 -5.77 -3.99
N GLY A 77 7.82 -5.28 -2.74
CA GLY A 77 8.97 -4.69 -2.06
C GLY A 77 9.28 -3.25 -2.46
N LEU A 78 8.42 -2.60 -3.25
CA LEU A 78 8.56 -1.22 -3.68
C LEU A 78 7.21 -0.49 -3.64
N ILE A 79 7.26 0.84 -3.70
CA ILE A 79 6.07 1.68 -3.80
C ILE A 79 6.32 2.64 -4.96
N THR A 80 5.42 2.64 -5.94
CA THR A 80 5.49 3.50 -7.13
C THR A 80 4.19 4.26 -7.29
N GLY A 81 4.29 5.44 -7.89
CA GLY A 81 3.11 6.25 -8.15
C GLY A 81 3.44 7.61 -8.75
N VAL A 82 2.37 8.35 -9.03
CA VAL A 82 2.43 9.71 -9.56
C VAL A 82 1.85 10.65 -8.52
N GLY A 83 2.59 11.72 -8.20
CA GLY A 83 2.17 12.76 -7.27
C GLY A 83 2.90 14.06 -7.57
N ARG A 84 2.53 15.13 -6.86
CA ARG A 84 3.06 16.47 -7.12
C ARG A 84 4.15 16.84 -6.11
N VAL A 85 5.23 17.46 -6.61
CA VAL A 85 6.35 17.97 -5.82
C VAL A 85 6.72 19.33 -6.36
N ALA A 86 6.70 20.34 -5.50
CA ALA A 86 6.99 21.73 -5.87
C ALA A 86 6.07 22.24 -7.01
N GLY A 87 4.75 21.96 -6.90
CA GLY A 87 3.71 22.51 -7.77
C GLY A 87 2.48 23.04 -7.03
#